data_AF-A0A1Q7CNJ4-F1
#
_entry.id   AF-A0A1Q7CNJ4-F1
#
_cell.length_a   1.000
_cell.length_b   1.000
_cell.length_c   1.000
_cell.angle_alpha   90.00
_cell.angle_beta   90.00
_cell.angle_gamma   90.00
#
_symmetry.space_group_name_H-M   'P 1'
#
loop_
_entity.id
_entity.type
_entity.pdbx_description
1 polymer ?
#
loop_
_entity_poly.entity_id
_entity_poly.type
_entity_poly.pdbx_seq_one_letter_code
_entity_poly.pdbx_strand_id
1 'polypeptide(L)'
;MPGPMPGASNPVGTNKKTYSVLAYLVGWLTGIIFLFVGKDDPDVKWNAANSIVIFGGLSIIMFIFSFIPFIHFLVYPLWLIGFVYWLVFLVQGLQGTGQRLPAPVIGTYINTYVDQLANSVK
;
A
#
# COMPACT_ATOMS: atom_id res chain seq x y z
N MET A 1 4.45 10.08 43.36
CA MET A 1 4.98 10.40 42.02
C MET A 1 3.80 10.42 41.07
N PRO A 2 3.52 11.51 40.35
CA PRO A 2 2.48 11.50 39.31
C PRO A 2 2.87 10.45 38.26
N GLY A 3 1.96 9.53 37.95
CA GLY A 3 2.21 8.46 36.96
C GLY A 3 2.38 9.03 35.53
N PRO A 4 2.94 8.25 34.60
CA PRO A 4 3.04 8.66 33.20
C PRO A 4 1.64 8.97 32.64
N MET A 5 1.43 10.17 32.11
CA MET A 5 0.15 10.56 31.53
C MET A 5 -0.18 9.67 30.31
N PRO A 6 -1.37 9.05 30.26
CA PRO A 6 -1.90 8.47 29.04
C PRO A 6 -2.37 9.60 28.12
N GLY A 7 -1.76 9.76 26.93
CA GLY A 7 -2.36 10.60 25.89
C GLY A 7 -1.42 11.50 25.07
N ALA A 8 -0.11 11.46 25.25
CA ALA A 8 0.78 12.15 24.31
C ALA A 8 0.77 11.41 22.96
N SER A 9 -0.02 11.92 22.01
CA SER A 9 0.08 11.51 20.61
C SER A 9 1.50 11.86 20.13
N ASN A 10 2.33 10.84 19.90
CA ASN A 10 3.66 11.05 19.36
C ASN A 10 3.52 11.63 17.94
N PRO A 11 3.99 12.86 17.67
CA PRO A 11 3.81 13.52 16.37
C PRO A 11 4.37 12.67 15.22
N VAL A 12 5.46 11.94 15.48
CA VAL A 12 6.09 11.01 14.55
C VAL A 12 5.16 9.85 14.17
N GLY A 13 4.44 9.27 15.14
CA GLY A 13 3.51 8.17 14.90
C GLY A 13 2.26 8.59 14.13
N THR A 14 1.76 9.81 14.38
CA THR A 14 0.63 10.38 13.64
C THR A 14 0.99 10.64 12.18
N ASN A 15 2.16 11.23 11.92
CA ASN A 15 2.63 11.50 10.56
C ASN A 15 2.81 10.21 9.75
N LYS A 16 3.41 9.20 10.37
CA LYS A 16 3.62 7.88 9.77
C LYS A 16 2.32 7.21 9.34
N LYS A 17 1.29 7.23 10.22
CA LYS A 17 -0.04 6.71 9.90
C LYS A 17 -0.64 7.42 8.69
N THR A 18 -0.61 8.75 8.67
CA THR A 18 -1.15 9.54 7.57
C THR A 18 -0.44 9.23 6.26
N TYR A 19 0.89 9.17 6.24
CA TYR A 19 1.64 8.85 5.02
C TYR A 19 1.37 7.43 4.51
N SER A 20 1.23 6.45 5.41
CA SER A 20 0.88 5.09 5.02
C SER A 20 -0.52 5.00 4.38
N VAL A 21 -1.51 5.75 4.85
CA VAL A 21 -2.84 5.82 4.19
C VAL A 21 -2.75 6.53 2.84
N LEU A 22 -2.04 7.66 2.78
CA LEU A 22 -1.90 8.44 1.56
C LEU A 22 -1.21 7.66 0.45
N ALA A 23 -0.27 6.77 0.78
CA ALA A 23 0.37 5.87 -0.19
C ALA A 23 -0.63 4.99 -0.97
N TYR A 24 -1.79 4.68 -0.39
CA TYR A 24 -2.84 3.88 -1.03
C TYR A 24 -3.99 4.71 -1.62
N LEU A 25 -4.03 6.03 -1.40
CA LEU A 25 -5.20 6.86 -1.71
C LEU A 25 -5.61 6.80 -3.19
N VAL A 26 -4.66 6.90 -4.11
CA VAL A 26 -4.88 6.81 -5.57
C VAL A 26 -4.24 5.53 -6.13
N GLY A 27 -4.11 4.50 -5.29
CA GLY A 27 -3.43 3.26 -5.62
C GLY A 27 -1.94 3.48 -5.90
N TRP A 28 -1.43 2.89 -6.98
CA TRP A 28 0.00 2.89 -7.28
C TRP A 28 0.59 4.27 -7.60
N LEU A 29 -0.23 5.24 -8.05
CA LEU A 29 0.24 6.60 -8.33
C LEU A 29 0.73 7.30 -7.07
N THR A 30 -0.08 7.28 -6.00
CA THR A 30 0.35 7.78 -4.70
C THR A 30 1.44 6.91 -4.09
N GLY A 31 1.45 5.61 -4.37
CA GLY A 31 2.54 4.72 -4.01
C GLY A 31 3.89 5.22 -4.54
N ILE A 32 3.97 5.58 -5.83
CA ILE A 32 5.20 6.14 -6.42
C ILE A 32 5.63 7.41 -5.69
N ILE A 33 4.70 8.34 -5.45
CA ILE A 33 5.01 9.61 -4.77
C ILE A 33 5.58 9.34 -3.37
N PHE A 34 4.89 8.52 -2.57
CA PHE A 34 5.28 8.23 -1.19
C PHE A 34 6.50 7.31 -1.07
N LEU A 35 6.88 6.61 -2.13
CA LEU A 35 8.14 5.85 -2.17
C LEU A 35 9.36 6.78 -2.04
N PHE A 36 9.26 7.99 -2.60
CA PHE A 36 10.32 9.00 -2.53
C PHE A 36 10.09 10.01 -1.40
N VAL A 37 8.85 10.46 -1.19
CA VAL A 37 8.53 11.44 -0.12
C VAL A 37 8.69 10.82 1.26
N GLY A 38 8.28 9.57 1.44
CA GLY A 38 8.35 8.85 2.70
C GLY A 38 9.62 8.00 2.87
N LYS A 39 10.64 8.21 2.03
CA LYS A 39 11.77 7.27 1.90
C LYS A 39 12.59 7.06 3.18
N ASP A 40 12.58 8.05 4.08
CA ASP A 40 13.31 8.05 5.34
C ASP A 40 12.57 7.28 6.46
N ASP A 41 11.27 6.98 6.29
CA ASP A 41 10.53 6.06 7.17
C ASP A 41 10.39 4.68 6.49
N PRO A 42 10.96 3.61 7.07
CA PRO A 42 10.98 2.30 6.43
C PRO A 42 9.59 1.69 6.24
N ASP A 43 8.60 1.99 7.08
CA ASP A 43 7.26 1.43 6.93
C ASP A 43 6.42 2.24 5.95
N VAL A 44 6.56 3.58 5.91
CA VAL A 44 5.93 4.41 4.87
C VAL A 44 6.47 4.01 3.50
N LYS A 45 7.79 3.88 3.36
CA LYS A 45 8.44 3.43 2.13
C LYS A 45 7.98 2.03 1.73
N TRP A 46 7.86 1.11 2.69
CA TRP A 46 7.38 -0.25 2.42
C TRP A 46 5.91 -0.26 1.97
N ASN A 47 5.04 0.51 2.62
CA ASN A 47 3.63 0.62 2.24
C ASN A 47 3.45 1.25 0.85
N ALA A 48 4.27 2.25 0.53
CA ALA A 48 4.35 2.83 -0.80
C ALA A 48 4.76 1.79 -1.86
N ALA A 49 5.81 1.01 -1.59
CA ALA A 49 6.21 -0.10 -2.45
C ALA A 49 5.10 -1.16 -2.61
N ASN A 50 4.41 -1.53 -1.53
CA ASN A 50 3.30 -2.48 -1.57
C ASN A 50 2.13 -1.98 -2.42
N SER A 51 1.81 -0.68 -2.34
CA SER A 51 0.82 -0.03 -3.20
C SER A 51 1.19 -0.14 -4.68
N ILE A 52 2.46 0.08 -5.02
CA ILE A 52 2.96 -0.03 -6.40
C ILE A 52 2.89 -1.48 -6.89
N VAL A 53 3.38 -2.43 -6.10
CA VAL A 53 3.41 -3.86 -6.48
C VAL A 53 1.99 -4.38 -6.70
N ILE A 54 1.06 -4.11 -5.77
CA ILE A 54 -0.33 -4.57 -5.88
C ILE A 54 -1.07 -3.84 -7.01
N PHE A 55 -1.21 -2.52 -6.91
CA PHE A 55 -2.10 -1.78 -7.81
C PHE A 55 -1.47 -1.57 -9.19
N GLY A 56 -0.15 -1.41 -9.27
CA GLY A 56 0.58 -1.28 -10.54
C GLY A 56 0.60 -2.63 -11.27
N GLY A 57 0.95 -3.71 -10.57
CA GLY A 57 0.89 -5.07 -11.13
C GLY A 57 -0.51 -5.44 -11.61
N LEU A 58 -1.53 -5.18 -10.80
CA LEU A 58 -2.92 -5.44 -11.16
C LEU A 58 -3.38 -4.58 -12.36
N SER A 59 -2.97 -3.30 -12.43
CA SER A 59 -3.27 -2.42 -13.57
C SER A 59 -2.66 -2.96 -14.86
N ILE A 60 -1.42 -3.46 -14.82
CA ILE A 60 -0.75 -4.06 -15.98
C ILE A 60 -1.48 -5.33 -16.43
N ILE A 61 -1.88 -6.21 -15.51
CA ILE A 61 -2.63 -7.44 -15.82
C ILE A 61 -3.97 -7.09 -16.48
N MET A 62 -4.73 -6.15 -15.89
CA MET A 62 -6.00 -5.70 -16.46
C MET A 62 -5.81 -5.06 -17.85
N PHE A 63 -4.76 -4.26 -18.03
CA PHE A 63 -4.41 -3.66 -19.31
C PHE A 63 -4.17 -4.74 -20.36
N ILE A 64 -3.34 -5.75 -20.07
CA ILE A 64 -3.06 -6.87 -21.00
C ILE A 64 -4.36 -7.60 -21.36
N PHE A 65 -5.19 -7.95 -20.38
CA PHE A 65 -6.45 -8.67 -20.63
C PHE A 65 -7.46 -7.87 -21.46
N SER A 66 -7.43 -6.53 -21.37
CA SER A 66 -8.33 -5.67 -22.14
C SER A 66 -8.13 -5.79 -23.66
N PHE A 67 -6.95 -6.20 -24.13
CA PHE A 67 -6.66 -6.36 -25.57
C PHE A 67 -6.95 -7.77 -26.10
N ILE A 68 -7.27 -8.73 -25.23
CA ILE A 68 -7.49 -10.13 -25.65
C ILE A 68 -8.98 -10.32 -25.96
N PRO A 69 -9.35 -10.58 -27.23
CA PRO A 69 -10.73 -10.90 -27.59
C PRO A 69 -11.25 -12.09 -26.79
N PHE A 70 -12.54 -12.09 -26.48
CA PHE A 70 -13.19 -13.10 -25.64
C PHE A 70 -12.73 -13.19 -24.18
N ILE A 71 -11.51 -12.81 -23.78
CA ILE A 71 -11.03 -12.90 -22.38
C ILE A 71 -11.15 -11.56 -21.63
N HIS A 72 -11.33 -10.44 -22.33
CA HIS A 72 -11.44 -9.09 -21.75
C HIS A 72 -12.48 -8.95 -20.63
N PHE A 73 -13.51 -9.81 -20.57
CA PHE A 73 -14.48 -9.79 -19.48
C PHE A 73 -13.86 -10.10 -18.10
N LEU A 74 -12.68 -10.73 -18.05
CA LEU A 74 -11.95 -10.97 -16.79
C LEU A 74 -11.48 -9.67 -16.11
N VAL A 75 -11.45 -8.54 -16.83
CA VAL A 75 -11.13 -7.24 -16.24
C VAL A 75 -12.13 -6.85 -15.15
N TYR A 76 -13.41 -7.19 -15.28
CA TYR A 76 -14.44 -6.83 -14.30
C TYR A 76 -14.22 -7.49 -12.91
N PRO A 77 -14.04 -8.82 -12.79
CA PRO A 77 -13.73 -9.43 -11.51
C PRO A 77 -12.36 -9.00 -10.97
N LEU A 78 -11.35 -8.79 -11.83
CA LEU A 78 -10.04 -8.28 -11.39
C LEU A 78 -10.14 -6.87 -10.81
N TRP A 79 -10.96 -6.01 -11.42
CA TRP A 79 -11.23 -4.68 -10.89
C TRP A 79 -11.90 -4.74 -9.52
N LEU A 80 -12.88 -5.64 -9.34
CA LEU A 80 -13.55 -5.83 -8.05
C LEU A 80 -12.57 -6.32 -6.97
N ILE A 81 -11.69 -7.28 -7.30
CA ILE A 81 -10.64 -7.74 -6.39
C ILE A 81 -9.71 -6.58 -6.02
N GLY A 82 -9.28 -5.78 -7.00
CA GLY A 82 -8.48 -4.59 -6.77
C GLY A 82 -9.16 -3.57 -5.87
N PHE A 83 -10.44 -3.32 -6.10
CA PHE A 83 -11.25 -2.41 -5.28
C PHE A 83 -11.38 -2.92 -3.84
N VAL A 84 -11.56 -4.22 -3.63
CA VAL A 84 -11.56 -4.82 -2.29
C VAL A 84 -10.21 -4.63 -1.60
N TYR A 85 -9.09 -4.94 -2.26
CA TYR A 85 -7.76 -4.69 -1.69
C TYR A 85 -7.54 -3.21 -1.36
N TRP A 86 -8.00 -2.31 -2.22
CA TRP A 86 -7.91 -0.87 -2.01
C TRP A 86 -8.64 -0.45 -0.73
N LEU A 87 -9.89 -0.88 -0.55
CA LEU A 87 -10.64 -0.62 0.68
C LEU A 87 -9.95 -1.23 1.89
N VAL A 88 -9.47 -2.47 1.78
CA VAL A 88 -8.78 -3.17 2.86
C VAL A 88 -7.53 -2.41 3.31
N PHE A 89 -6.70 -1.90 2.40
CA PHE A 89 -5.52 -1.12 2.77
C PHE A 89 -5.87 0.25 3.34
N LEU A 90 -6.89 0.93 2.80
CA LEU A 90 -7.36 2.20 3.37
C LEU A 90 -7.86 2.01 4.80
N VAL A 91 -8.71 1.00 5.03
CA VAL A 91 -9.25 0.69 6.36
C VAL A 91 -8.14 0.29 7.32
N GLN A 92 -7.24 -0.61 6.92
CA GLN A 92 -6.11 -1.01 7.77
C GLN A 92 -5.15 0.15 8.05
N GLY A 93 -4.90 1.03 7.09
CA GLY A 93 -4.09 2.22 7.31
C GLY A 93 -4.76 3.22 8.26
N LEU A 94 -6.08 3.41 8.13
CA LEU A 94 -6.86 4.30 8.98
C LEU A 94 -7.03 3.76 10.41
N GLN A 95 -7.05 2.44 10.61
CA GLN A 95 -7.17 1.82 11.93
C GLN A 95 -5.80 1.51 12.57
N GLY A 96 -4.77 1.31 11.75
CA GLY A 96 -3.44 0.92 12.18
C GLY A 96 -2.58 2.08 12.72
N THR A 97 -1.33 1.73 13.01
CA THR A 97 -0.29 2.61 13.54
C THR A 97 0.64 3.18 12.46
N GLY A 98 0.38 2.88 11.18
CA GLY A 98 1.25 3.22 10.05
C GLY A 98 2.39 2.22 9.80
N GLN A 99 2.41 1.09 10.51
CA GLN A 99 3.31 -0.04 10.23
C GLN A 99 3.05 -0.66 8.85
N ARG A 100 3.93 -1.58 8.44
CA ARG A 100 3.80 -2.34 7.18
C ARG A 100 2.45 -3.04 7.10
N LEU A 101 1.77 -2.87 5.98
CA LEU A 101 0.46 -3.46 5.69
C LEU A 101 0.62 -4.56 4.63
N PRO A 102 1.02 -5.79 5.02
CA PRO A 102 1.09 -6.90 4.08
C PRO A 102 -0.28 -7.16 3.46
N ALA A 103 -0.29 -7.43 2.15
CA ALA A 103 -1.50 -7.81 1.45
C ALA A 103 -2.09 -9.08 2.11
N PRO A 104 -3.35 -9.05 2.57
CA PRO A 104 -3.98 -10.26 3.08
C PRO A 104 -3.96 -11.36 2.01
N VAL A 105 -3.87 -12.62 2.41
CA VAL A 105 -3.83 -13.81 1.52
C VAL A 105 -2.54 -13.96 0.70
N ILE A 106 -2.08 -12.90 0.02
CA ILE A 106 -0.96 -12.98 -0.95
C ILE A 106 0.37 -12.41 -0.43
N GLY A 107 0.39 -11.79 0.75
CA GLY A 107 1.55 -11.12 1.34
C GLY A 107 2.81 -11.99 1.34
N THR A 108 2.70 -13.26 1.75
CA THR A 108 3.84 -14.18 1.80
C THR A 108 4.56 -14.35 0.46
N TYR A 109 3.84 -14.24 -0.65
CA TYR A 109 4.42 -14.40 -1.99
C TYR A 109 4.98 -13.09 -2.55
N ILE A 110 4.34 -11.96 -2.21
CA ILE A 110 4.69 -10.67 -2.80
C ILE A 110 5.67 -9.86 -1.98
N ASN A 111 5.78 -10.11 -0.67
CA ASN A 111 6.56 -9.30 0.25
C ASN A 111 8.02 -9.19 -0.21
N THR A 112 8.60 -10.22 -0.82
CA THR A 112 9.94 -10.17 -1.40
C THR A 112 10.07 -9.09 -2.47
N TYR A 113 9.09 -8.96 -3.37
CA TYR A 113 9.09 -7.92 -4.40
C TYR A 113 8.86 -6.53 -3.79
N VAL A 114 8.02 -6.44 -2.76
CA VAL A 114 7.82 -5.19 -2.01
C VAL A 114 9.10 -4.75 -1.33
N ASP A 115 9.80 -5.67 -0.66
CA ASP A 115 11.08 -5.40 0.00
C ASP A 115 12.14 -5.00 -1.02
N GLN A 116 12.24 -5.70 -2.15
CA GLN A 116 13.16 -5.35 -3.24
C GLN A 116 12.89 -3.93 -3.75
N LEU A 117 11.63 -3.59 -4.03
CA LEU A 117 11.26 -2.26 -4.50
C LEU A 117 11.54 -1.18 -3.45
N ALA A 118 11.18 -1.41 -2.19
CA ALA A 118 11.44 -0.48 -1.10
C ALA A 118 12.95 -0.25 -0.87
N ASN A 119 13.77 -1.28 -1.04
CA ASN A 119 15.22 -1.20 -0.87
C ASN A 119 15.93 -0.62 -2.09
N SER A 120 15.29 -0.59 -3.27
CA SER A 120 15.85 0.01 -4.47
C SER A 120 15.97 1.55 -4.38
N VAL A 121 15.14 2.18 -3.54
CA VAL A 121 15.15 3.63 -3.30
C VAL A 121 15.94 3.94 -2.02
N LYS A 122 17.04 4.67 -2.20
CA LYS A 122 17.97 5.12 -1.15
C LYS A 122 17.54 6.45 -0.54
#